data_AF-A0A916EH44-F1
#
_entry.id   AF-A0A916EH44-F1
#
_cell.length_a   1.000
_cell.length_b   1.000
_cell.length_c   1.000
_cell.angle_alpha   90.00
_cell.angle_beta   90.00
_cell.angle_gamma   90.00
#
_symmetry.space_group_name_H-M   'P 1'
#
loop_
_entity.id
_entity.type
_entity.pdbx_description
1 polymer ?
#
loop_
_entity_poly.entity_id
_entity_poly.type
_entity_poly.pdbx_seq_one_letter_code
_entity_poly.pdbx_strand_id
1 'polypeptide(L)'
;MYEVISGLSPYHDLINDEFLAAKICQGLRPRFKTIKVPPFIVHLIKRCLDANSLNRPTAFEVRDKLWGFKFENSVELVELQKQIEEIHDNNTHKNSVELVELQKQIEEIHDNNTSLTSSSYRMHSKANYTGSSLLSFNNLSEPKNSDDYYEQNGDIISENFSGIN
;
A
#
# COMPACT_ATOMS: atom_id res chain seq x y z
N MET A 1 0.49 -6.71 3.83
CA MET A 1 0.05 -5.56 2.98
C MET A 1 1.02 -5.33 1.83
N TYR A 2 2.30 -5.05 2.09
CA TYR A 2 3.30 -4.86 1.02
C TYR A 2 3.30 -6.00 0.00
N GLU A 3 3.51 -7.24 0.44
CA GLU A 3 3.57 -8.41 -0.46
C GLU A 3 2.33 -8.62 -1.31
N VAL A 4 1.15 -8.33 -0.74
CA VAL A 4 -0.13 -8.48 -1.45
C VAL A 4 -0.22 -7.48 -2.58
N ILE A 5 0.23 -6.24 -2.35
CA ILE A 5 0.20 -5.15 -3.32
C ILE A 5 1.33 -5.30 -4.34
N SER A 6 2.55 -5.65 -3.89
CA SER A 6 3.74 -5.72 -4.74
C SER A 6 3.92 -7.05 -5.46
N GLY A 7 3.35 -8.14 -4.95
CA GLY A 7 3.66 -9.50 -5.35
C GLY A 7 5.07 -9.95 -4.99
N LEU A 8 5.82 -9.14 -4.22
CA LEU A 8 7.23 -9.35 -3.88
C LEU A 8 7.41 -9.35 -2.37
N SER A 9 8.33 -10.19 -1.90
CA SER A 9 8.82 -10.11 -0.52
C SER A 9 9.33 -8.69 -0.23
N PRO A 10 9.12 -8.16 1.00
CA PRO A 10 9.83 -6.97 1.44
C PRO A 10 11.32 -7.21 1.28
N TYR A 11 12.04 -6.19 0.81
CA TYR A 11 13.51 -6.23 0.64
C TYR A 11 14.00 -7.36 -0.27
N HIS A 12 13.20 -7.81 -1.25
CA HIS A 12 13.55 -8.89 -2.18
C HIS A 12 14.86 -8.67 -2.95
N ASP A 13 15.28 -7.41 -3.10
CA ASP A 13 16.52 -6.97 -3.74
C ASP A 13 17.73 -6.92 -2.79
N LEU A 14 17.54 -7.16 -1.49
CA LEU A 14 18.58 -7.12 -0.46
C LEU A 14 18.92 -8.51 0.06
N ILE A 15 20.13 -8.65 0.61
CA ILE A 15 20.56 -9.87 1.29
C ILE A 15 19.94 -9.89 2.69
N ASN A 16 19.36 -11.03 3.07
CA ASN A 16 18.78 -11.22 4.39
C ASN A 16 19.87 -11.54 5.43
N ASP A 17 20.52 -10.50 5.95
CA ASP A 17 21.57 -10.59 6.97
C ASP A 17 21.30 -9.64 8.16
N GLU A 18 22.20 -9.64 9.15
CA GLU A 18 22.14 -8.75 10.32
C GLU A 18 22.24 -7.26 9.95
N PHE A 19 22.89 -6.93 8.83
CA PHE A 19 23.01 -5.55 8.36
C PHE A 19 21.66 -5.02 7.85
N LEU A 20 20.86 -5.86 7.21
CA LEU A 20 19.47 -5.53 6.87
C LEU A 20 18.65 -5.26 8.13
N ALA A 21 18.78 -6.09 9.17
CA ALA A 21 18.10 -5.87 10.44
C ALA A 21 18.49 -4.54 11.10
N ALA A 22 19.78 -4.20 11.10
CA ALA A 22 20.29 -2.91 11.59
C ALA A 22 19.69 -1.72 10.82
N LYS A 23 19.64 -1.80 9.49
CA LYS A 23 19.00 -0.77 8.65
C LYS A 23 17.51 -0.61 8.96
N ILE A 24 16.79 -1.70 9.18
CA ILE A 24 15.36 -1.66 9.56
C ILE A 24 15.19 -0.94 10.90
N CYS A 25 16.01 -1.27 11.91
CA CYS A 25 16.00 -0.56 13.18
C CYS A 25 16.34 0.93 13.01
N GLN A 26 17.21 1.27 12.08
CA GLN A 26 17.55 2.67 11.81
C GLN A 26 16.48 3.43 11.03
N GLY A 27 15.44 2.76 10.52
CA GLY A 27 14.27 3.37 9.88
C GLY A 27 14.04 2.96 8.44
N LEU A 28 14.83 2.05 7.87
CA LEU A 28 14.56 1.51 6.54
C LEU A 28 13.20 0.79 6.51
N ARG A 29 12.38 1.09 5.50
CA ARG A 29 11.08 0.43 5.24
C ARG A 29 11.00 -0.03 3.77
N PRO A 30 10.13 -1.00 3.44
CA PRO A 30 9.94 -1.45 2.05
C PRO A 30 9.41 -0.30 1.17
N ARG A 31 9.60 -0.42 -0.14
CA ARG A 31 9.18 0.61 -1.12
C ARG A 31 8.50 0.00 -2.33
N PHE A 32 7.48 0.67 -2.86
CA PHE A 32 6.70 0.16 -3.99
C PHE A 32 7.33 0.44 -5.36
N LYS A 33 8.24 1.42 -5.48
CA LYS A 33 9.06 1.79 -6.67
C LYS A 33 8.29 1.93 -8.00
N THR A 34 7.73 0.86 -8.53
CA THR A 34 7.02 0.76 -9.81
C THR A 34 5.50 0.79 -9.67
N ILE A 35 4.95 0.44 -8.50
CA ILE A 35 3.51 0.33 -8.29
C ILE A 35 2.98 1.61 -7.67
N LYS A 36 1.94 2.18 -8.30
CA LYS A 36 1.18 3.29 -7.71
C LYS A 36 0.21 2.72 -6.68
N VAL A 37 0.37 3.16 -5.43
CA VAL A 37 -0.46 2.75 -4.31
C VAL A 37 -1.28 3.96 -3.86
N PRO A 38 -2.60 3.83 -3.64
CA PRO A 38 -3.41 4.93 -3.13
C PRO A 38 -2.83 5.50 -1.83
N PRO A 39 -2.75 6.84 -1.67
CA PRO A 39 -2.11 7.47 -0.50
C PRO A 39 -2.67 7.00 0.85
N PHE A 40 -3.97 6.70 0.93
CA PHE A 40 -4.60 6.15 2.12
C PHE A 40 -4.02 4.78 2.52
N ILE A 41 -3.78 3.89 1.55
CA ILE A 41 -3.17 2.58 1.78
C ILE A 41 -1.71 2.75 2.20
N VAL A 42 -0.97 3.65 1.57
CA VAL A 42 0.41 4.00 1.98
C VAL A 42 0.42 4.46 3.44
N HIS A 43 -0.46 5.39 3.81
CA HIS A 43 -0.57 5.89 5.18
C HIS A 43 -0.92 4.77 6.18
N LEU A 44 -1.84 3.87 5.83
CA LEU A 44 -2.19 2.72 6.66
C LEU A 44 -0.98 1.79 6.88
N ILE A 45 -0.22 1.48 5.82
CA ILE A 45 1.00 0.67 5.94
C ILE A 45 2.03 1.36 6.83
N LYS A 46 2.20 2.68 6.70
CA LYS A 46 3.13 3.45 7.52
C LYS A 46 2.78 3.37 9.00
N ARG A 47 1.50 3.52 9.35
CA ARG A 47 1.04 3.33 10.73
C ARG A 47 1.30 1.91 11.23
N CYS A 48 1.08 0.88 10.41
CA CYS A 48 1.38 -0.50 10.77
C CYS A 48 2.89 -0.78 11.01
N LEU A 49 3.76 -0.04 10.30
CA LEU A 49 5.22 -0.20 10.35
C LEU A 49 5.92 0.86 11.23
N ASP A 50 5.15 1.63 12.00
CA ASP A 50 5.70 2.68 12.87
C ASP A 50 6.61 2.05 13.94
N ALA A 51 7.79 2.63 14.14
CA ALA A 51 8.71 2.23 15.18
C ALA A 51 8.07 2.31 16.58
N ASN A 52 7.28 3.36 16.85
CA ASN A 52 6.53 3.50 18.08
C ASN A 52 5.29 2.59 18.05
N SER A 53 5.25 1.62 18.95
CA SER A 53 4.14 0.66 19.04
C SER A 53 2.78 1.33 19.34
N LEU A 54 2.77 2.49 20.01
CA LEU A 54 1.55 3.23 20.32
C LEU A 54 0.87 3.84 19.09
N ASN A 55 1.63 4.07 18.02
CA ASN A 55 1.08 4.61 16.77
C ASN A 55 0.46 3.53 15.87
N ARG A 56 0.78 2.25 16.16
CA ARG A 56 0.33 1.11 15.37
C ARG A 56 -1.17 0.89 15.60
N PRO A 57 -1.96 0.73 14.53
CA PRO A 57 -3.35 0.38 14.66
C PRO A 57 -3.48 -1.08 15.12
N THR A 58 -4.57 -1.36 15.81
CA THR A 58 -5.03 -2.72 16.06
C THR A 58 -5.42 -3.40 14.75
N ALA A 59 -5.41 -4.73 14.72
CA ALA A 59 -5.89 -5.50 13.58
C ALA A 59 -7.35 -5.17 13.22
N PHE A 60 -8.18 -4.83 14.22
CA PHE A 60 -9.56 -4.41 14.04
C PHE A 60 -9.65 -3.09 13.27
N GLU A 61 -8.88 -2.07 13.69
CA GLU A 61 -8.85 -0.78 12.99
C GLU A 61 -8.33 -0.90 11.55
N VAL A 62 -7.32 -1.75 11.31
CA VAL A 62 -6.82 -2.02 9.95
C VAL A 62 -7.92 -2.62 9.08
N ARG A 63 -8.61 -3.64 9.58
CA ARG A 63 -9.71 -4.30 8.88
C ARG A 63 -10.84 -3.33 8.57
N ASP A 64 -11.28 -2.54 9.55
CA ASP A 64 -12.39 -1.61 9.39
C ASP A 64 -12.05 -0.51 8.39
N LYS A 65 -10.82 0.00 8.41
CA LYS A 65 -10.34 0.96 7.40
C LYS A 65 -10.36 0.38 5.99
N LEU A 66 -9.89 -0.85 5.81
CA LEU A 66 -9.89 -1.51 4.50
C LEU A 66 -11.30 -1.86 4.03
N TRP A 67 -12.20 -2.25 4.94
CA TRP A 67 -13.59 -2.52 4.63
C TRP A 67 -14.39 -1.26 4.31
N GLY A 68 -14.21 -0.18 5.07
CA GLY A 68 -14.82 1.11 4.79
C GLY A 68 -14.48 1.61 3.39
N PHE A 69 -13.19 1.63 3.05
CA PHE A 69 -12.73 2.00 1.71
C PHE A 69 -13.37 1.16 0.60
N LYS A 70 -13.42 -0.17 0.76
CA LYS A 70 -14.04 -1.06 -0.22
C LYS A 70 -15.54 -0.79 -0.37
N PHE A 71 -16.23 -0.53 0.75
CA PHE A 71 -17.68 -0.32 0.76
C PHE A 71 -18.05 1.04 0.16
N GLU A 72 -17.35 2.12 0.56
CA GLU A 72 -17.55 3.48 0.03
C GLU A 72 -17.40 3.49 -1.50
N ASN A 73 -16.31 2.92 -2.03
CA ASN A 73 -16.10 2.79 -3.47
C ASN A 73 -17.22 1.99 -4.16
N SER A 74 -17.77 0.96 -3.48
CA SER A 74 -18.85 0.14 -4.07
C SER A 74 -20.18 0.89 -4.14
N VAL A 75 -20.48 1.73 -3.15
CA VAL A 75 -21.69 2.56 -3.13
C VAL A 75 -21.59 3.65 -4.20
N GLU A 76 -20.44 4.33 -4.28
CA GLU A 76 -20.18 5.36 -5.28
C GLU A 76 -20.30 4.81 -6.71
N LEU A 77 -19.74 3.62 -6.97
CA LEU A 77 -19.90 2.95 -8.27
C LEU A 77 -21.36 2.68 -8.63
N VAL A 78 -22.18 2.21 -7.69
CA VAL A 78 -23.60 1.94 -7.93
C VAL A 78 -24.35 3.25 -8.24
N GLU A 79 -24.02 4.33 -7.53
CA GLU A 79 -24.64 5.64 -7.75
C GLU A 79 -24.27 6.24 -9.12
N LEU A 80 -23.00 6.14 -9.52
CA LEU A 80 -22.53 6.57 -10.85
C LEU A 80 -23.17 5.75 -11.97
N GLN A 81 -23.29 4.43 -11.80
CA GLN A 81 -23.95 3.55 -12.78
C GLN A 81 -25.42 3.94 -12.99
N LYS A 82 -26.15 4.22 -11.90
CA LYS A 82 -27.54 4.67 -11.98
C LYS A 82 -27.69 5.99 -12.75
N GLN A 83 -26.79 6.95 -12.55
CA GLN A 83 -26.80 8.21 -13.30
C GLN A 83 -26.59 7.99 -14.81
N ILE A 84 -25.72 7.06 -15.19
CA ILE A 84 -25.49 6.71 -16.61
C ILE A 84 -26.75 6.10 -17.24
N GLU A 85 -27.44 5.19 -16.53
CA GLU A 85 -28.69 4.58 -17.00
C GLU A 85 -29.78 5.65 -17.20
N GLU A 86 -29.94 6.56 -16.24
CA GLU A 86 -30.92 7.66 -16.34
C GLU A 86 -30.65 8.58 -17.55
N ILE A 87 -29.38 8.88 -17.84
CA ILE A 87 -29.01 9.67 -19.03
C ILE A 87 -29.31 8.91 -20.32
N HIS A 88 -29.05 7.59 -20.35
CA HIS A 88 -29.29 6.75 -21.51
C HIS A 88 -30.79 6.64 -21.85
N ASP A 89 -31.63 6.44 -20.83
CA ASP A 89 -33.08 6.32 -20.97
C ASP A 89 -33.74 7.63 -21.45
N ASN A 90 -33.16 8.78 -21.11
CA ASN A 90 -33.66 10.10 -21.50
C ASN A 90 -33.36 10.51 -22.95
N ASN A 91 -32.74 9.62 -23.76
CA ASN A 91 -32.68 9.63 -25.23
C ASN A 91 -32.39 11.00 -25.91
N THR A 92 -31.58 11.83 -25.27
CA THR A 92 -31.17 13.12 -25.81
C THR A 92 -29.71 13.00 -26.26
N HIS A 93 -29.47 13.14 -27.56
CA HIS A 93 -28.15 13.15 -28.24
C HIS A 93 -27.14 14.21 -27.72
N LYS A 94 -27.32 14.76 -26.52
CA LYS A 94 -26.76 16.05 -26.11
C LYS A 94 -25.73 16.01 -24.98
N ASN A 95 -25.57 14.91 -24.25
CA ASN A 95 -24.66 14.88 -23.09
C ASN A 95 -23.52 13.84 -23.21
N SER A 96 -22.90 13.75 -24.40
CA SER A 96 -21.70 12.90 -24.57
C SER A 96 -20.56 13.27 -23.62
N VAL A 97 -20.42 14.56 -23.29
CA VAL A 97 -19.37 15.06 -22.38
C VAL A 97 -19.60 14.61 -20.93
N GLU A 98 -20.84 14.67 -20.45
CA GLU A 98 -21.19 14.25 -19.07
C GLU A 98 -21.03 12.74 -18.88
N LEU A 99 -21.44 11.95 -19.87
CA LEU A 99 -21.22 10.49 -19.84
C LEU A 99 -19.73 10.12 -19.83
N VAL A 100 -18.91 10.83 -20.61
CA VAL A 100 -17.46 10.60 -20.63
C VAL A 100 -16.83 10.91 -19.27
N GLU A 101 -17.28 11.97 -18.59
CA GLU A 101 -16.76 12.31 -17.25
C GLU A 101 -17.18 11.29 -16.18
N LEU A 102 -18.42 10.80 -16.21
CA LEU A 102 -18.90 9.75 -15.30
C LEU A 102 -18.19 8.41 -15.54
N GLN A 103 -17.96 8.05 -16.81
CA GLN A 103 -17.20 6.84 -17.17
C GLN A 103 -15.76 6.92 -16.66
N LYS A 104 -15.12 8.08 -16.78
CA LYS A 104 -13.78 8.31 -16.25
C LYS A 104 -13.71 8.16 -14.73
N GLN A 105 -14.72 8.67 -14.00
CA GLN A 105 -14.81 8.48 -12.54
C GLN A 105 -14.94 7.00 -12.16
N ILE A 106 -15.74 6.22 -12.89
CA ILE A 106 -15.86 4.77 -12.68
C ILE A 106 -14.52 4.07 -12.90
N GLU A 107 -13.80 4.42 -13.98
CA GLU A 107 -12.47 3.87 -14.26
C GLU A 107 -11.47 4.16 -13.12
N GLU A 108 -11.46 5.38 -12.61
CA GLU A 108 -10.60 5.77 -11.48
C GLU A 108 -10.89 4.95 -10.20
N ILE A 109 -12.17 4.73 -9.87
CA ILE A 109 -12.55 3.89 -8.72
C ILE A 109 -12.17 2.43 -8.95
N HIS A 110 -12.33 1.94 -10.19
CA HIS A 110 -11.99 0.57 -10.54
C HIS A 110 -10.47 0.32 -10.43
N ASP A 111 -9.64 1.24 -10.90
CA ASP A 111 -8.18 1.17 -10.79
C ASP A 111 -7.72 1.14 -9.32
N ASN A 112 -8.35 1.96 -8.47
CA ASN A 112 -8.10 1.99 -7.03
C ASN A 112 -8.44 0.65 -6.34
N ASN A 113 -9.44 -0.08 -6.84
CA ASN A 113 -9.85 -1.39 -6.32
C ASN A 113 -9.03 -2.56 -6.90
N THR A 114 -8.59 -2.46 -8.16
CA THR A 114 -7.97 -3.58 -8.92
C THR A 114 -6.50 -3.82 -8.54
N SER A 115 -5.82 -2.82 -7.94
CA SER A 115 -4.43 -2.96 -7.45
C SER A 115 -4.26 -4.01 -6.32
N LEU A 116 -5.35 -4.58 -5.80
CA LEU A 116 -5.34 -5.60 -4.74
C LEU A 116 -5.47 -7.05 -5.24
N THR A 117 -5.72 -7.28 -6.53
CA THR A 117 -5.89 -8.64 -7.07
C THR A 117 -4.59 -9.21 -7.67
N SER A 118 -3.84 -9.91 -6.81
CA SER A 118 -2.98 -11.06 -7.12
C SER A 118 -1.99 -10.92 -8.29
N SER A 119 -0.89 -10.22 -8.07
CA SER A 119 0.37 -10.54 -8.77
C SER A 119 0.79 -11.98 -8.45
N SER A 120 1.19 -12.75 -9.46
CA SER A 120 1.66 -14.13 -9.28
C SER A 120 2.82 -14.16 -8.30
N TYR A 121 2.58 -14.68 -7.10
CA TYR A 121 3.60 -14.74 -6.04
C TYR A 121 4.86 -15.44 -6.59
N ARG A 122 5.99 -14.73 -6.58
CA ARG A 122 7.29 -15.32 -6.90
C ARG A 122 8.13 -15.32 -5.64
N MET A 123 8.22 -16.47 -4.98
CA MET A 123 9.18 -16.65 -3.90
C MET A 123 10.60 -16.50 -4.47
N HIS A 124 11.39 -15.62 -3.87
CA HIS A 124 12.83 -15.57 -4.14
C HIS A 124 13.46 -16.90 -3.74
N SER A 125 14.11 -17.60 -4.68
CA SER A 125 14.70 -18.93 -4.45
C SER A 125 15.82 -18.97 -3.41
N LYS A 126 16.29 -17.80 -2.94
CA LYS A 126 17.31 -17.63 -1.89
C LYS A 126 16.73 -17.22 -0.53
N ALA A 127 15.41 -17.06 -0.42
CA ALA A 127 14.79 -16.77 0.86
C ALA A 127 14.67 -18.07 1.66
N ASN A 128 15.67 -18.36 2.49
CA ASN A 128 15.62 -19.46 3.44
C ASN A 128 14.67 -19.10 4.59
N TYR A 129 13.37 -19.36 4.39
CA TYR A 129 12.37 -19.34 5.46
C TYR A 129 12.37 -20.62 6.31
N THR A 130 13.28 -21.55 6.02
CA THR A 130 13.50 -22.75 6.81
C THR A 130 14.20 -22.41 8.12
N GLY A 131 13.40 -22.33 9.18
CA GLY A 131 13.88 -22.45 10.55
C GLY A 131 13.77 -21.17 11.34
N SER A 132 13.04 -21.29 12.44
CA SER A 132 13.16 -20.51 13.67
C SER A 132 14.58 -20.53 14.24
N SER A 133 15.59 -20.14 13.46
CA SER A 133 16.82 -19.64 14.03
C SER A 133 16.42 -18.34 14.69
N LEU A 134 16.16 -18.42 15.99
CA LEU A 134 15.91 -17.29 16.85
C LEU A 134 16.97 -16.26 16.49
N LEU A 135 16.56 -15.17 15.83
CA LEU A 135 17.48 -14.18 15.30
C LEU A 135 18.09 -13.47 16.51
N SER A 136 19.16 -14.04 17.06
CA SER A 136 19.91 -13.47 18.17
C SER A 136 20.81 -12.38 17.59
N PHE A 137 20.20 -11.26 17.21
CA PHE A 137 20.96 -10.07 16.87
C PHE A 137 21.44 -9.46 18.17
N ASN A 138 22.70 -9.70 18.49
CA ASN A 138 23.33 -9.06 19.63
C ASN A 138 23.75 -7.66 19.14
N ASN A 139 23.11 -6.61 19.66
CA ASN A 139 23.45 -5.18 19.46
C ASN A 139 22.66 -4.38 18.39
N LEU A 140 21.38 -4.68 18.14
CA LEU A 140 20.55 -3.73 17.36
C LEU A 140 20.19 -2.49 18.18
N SER A 141 20.19 -1.33 17.53
CA SER A 141 19.66 -0.09 18.12
C SER A 141 18.14 -0.18 18.29
N GLU A 142 17.59 0.68 19.15
CA GLU A 142 16.14 0.85 19.22
C GLU A 142 15.59 1.24 17.83
N PRO A 143 14.45 0.66 17.42
CA PRO A 143 13.80 1.03 16.17
C PRO A 143 13.42 2.51 16.15
N LYS A 144 13.69 3.18 15.03
CA LYS A 144 13.20 4.54 14.75
C LYS A 144 12.57 4.62 13.35
N ASN A 145 11.86 5.71 13.08
CA ASN A 145 11.38 6.06 11.75
C ASN A 145 12.40 7.02 11.08
N SER A 146 12.30 7.27 9.77
CA SER A 146 12.98 8.45 9.19
C SER A 146 12.47 9.74 9.80
N ASP A 147 13.30 10.77 9.70
CA ASP A 147 12.90 12.14 10.02
C ASP A 147 11.72 12.60 9.16
N ASP A 148 11.73 12.26 7.87
CA ASP A 148 10.66 12.60 6.92
C ASP A 148 9.51 11.60 6.85
N TYR A 149 9.43 10.68 7.83
CA TYR A 149 8.60 9.49 7.69
C TYR A 149 7.16 9.81 7.35
N TYR A 150 6.54 10.83 7.94
CA TYR A 150 5.15 11.22 7.65
C TYR A 150 5.00 12.33 6.60
N GLU A 151 6.09 12.87 6.06
CA GLU A 151 6.05 13.98 5.10
C GLU A 151 5.74 13.51 3.67
N GLN A 152 6.11 12.28 3.33
CA GLN A 152 5.91 11.70 1.99
C GLN A 152 4.66 10.82 1.90
N ASN A 153 3.79 11.09 0.93
CA ASN A 153 2.55 10.33 0.74
C ASN A 153 2.56 9.36 -0.46
N GLY A 154 3.59 9.42 -1.31
CA GLY A 154 3.67 8.61 -2.54
C GLY A 154 4.22 7.19 -2.35
N ASP A 155 4.98 6.96 -1.27
CA ASP A 155 5.56 5.65 -0.91
C ASP A 155 5.72 5.58 0.62
N ILE A 156 6.10 4.43 1.15
CA ILE A 156 6.24 4.21 2.61
C ILE A 156 7.38 5.07 3.19
N ILE A 157 8.45 5.30 2.40
CA ILE A 157 9.63 6.06 2.80
C ILE A 157 10.23 6.79 1.59
N SER A 158 10.99 7.86 1.83
CA SER A 158 11.63 8.66 0.77
C SER A 158 12.82 7.98 0.10
N GLU A 159 13.28 8.58 -1.00
CA GLU A 159 14.52 8.20 -1.69
C GLU A 159 15.78 8.58 -0.93
N ASN A 160 15.69 9.63 -0.11
CA ASN A 160 16.84 10.27 0.52
C ASN A 160 17.15 9.71 1.90
N PHE A 161 16.72 8.49 2.22
CA PHE A 161 17.02 7.87 3.49
C PHE A 161 18.54 7.70 3.65
N SER A 162 19.16 8.69 4.28
CA SER A 162 20.60 8.90 4.38
C SER A 162 21.28 8.02 5.42
N GLY A 163 20.64 6.93 5.85
CA GLY A 163 21.24 5.92 6.73
C GLY A 163 22.28 5.04 6.05
N ILE A 164 22.81 5.44 4.90
CA ILE A 164 23.80 4.70 4.12
C ILE A 164 24.92 5.68 3.72
N ASN A 165 25.91 5.80 4.60
CA ASN A 165 27.32 5.94 4.27
C ASN A 165 28.09 5.03 5.22
#